data_AF-A0AAU2UB63-F1
#
_entry.id   AF-A0AAU2UB63-F1
#
_cell.length_a   1.000
_cell.length_b   1.000
_cell.length_c   1.000
_cell.angle_alpha   90.00
_cell.angle_beta   90.00
_cell.angle_gamma   90.00
#
_symmetry.space_group_name_H-M   'P 1'
#
loop_
_entity.id
_entity.type
_entity.pdbx_description
1 polymer ?
#
loop_
_entity_poly.entity_id
_entity_poly.type
_entity_poly.pdbx_seq_one_letter_code
_entity_poly.pdbx_strand_id
1 'polypeptide(L)'
;MTNVRLGEALRLLGIGQEASRVYLALLDLAPAPLSAIAAAAGLDGSELADAYGALVDAGLASAAEEGADVVAPVPPAAGLEILARHRAAEVEESRITVGGAFESFRRQRLAAYNDDLVEVVTGEAIGPRMRHAWASARDQIRQLESPPYFLLPEATDDALATLARGVTQRVVYSRKSLEHPGRLAEAIEPCIKAGEQARVLPSVPVKLVIIDEAYALVSLSIQEADVHNTMLIVQPCGLLSALMALFEQSWHNALPFHGRTTRPGGLQPADRRLLWLLAGGAGDDVIARELGISRRTLFRRLQILMARLGAANRFQMALQAQRNGWL
;
A
#
# COMPACT_ATOMS: atom_id res chain seq x y z
N MET A 1 -16.00 -31.76 2.65
CA MET A 1 -15.31 -30.46 2.76
C MET A 1 -16.14 -29.29 2.21
N THR A 2 -16.97 -29.50 1.18
CA THR A 2 -17.77 -28.45 0.53
C THR A 2 -18.83 -27.82 1.45
N ASN A 3 -19.57 -28.63 2.22
CA ASN A 3 -20.64 -28.11 3.11
C ASN A 3 -20.12 -27.26 4.29
N VAL A 4 -18.91 -27.55 4.80
CA VAL A 4 -18.29 -26.76 5.88
C VAL A 4 -17.92 -25.36 5.38
N ARG A 5 -17.30 -25.26 4.20
CA ARG A 5 -16.97 -23.97 3.57
C ARG A 5 -18.21 -23.16 3.22
N LEU A 6 -19.28 -23.83 2.77
CA LEU A 6 -20.54 -23.17 2.45
C LEU A 6 -21.24 -22.59 3.70
N GLY A 7 -21.28 -23.35 4.81
CA GLY A 7 -21.81 -22.86 6.07
C GLY A 7 -21.00 -21.69 6.66
N GLU A 8 -19.68 -21.64 6.42
CA GLU A 8 -18.86 -20.48 6.78
C GLU A 8 -19.15 -19.26 5.90
N ALA A 9 -19.31 -19.46 4.59
CA ALA A 9 -19.66 -18.40 3.65
C ALA A 9 -21.03 -17.75 3.97
N LEU A 10 -22.03 -18.55 4.33
CA LEU A 10 -23.35 -18.04 4.72
C LEU A 10 -23.29 -17.21 6.02
N ARG A 11 -22.50 -17.65 7.00
CA ARG A 11 -22.29 -16.90 8.24
C ARG A 11 -21.58 -15.57 8.01
N LEU A 12 -20.62 -15.52 7.08
CA LEU A 12 -19.97 -14.26 6.67
C LEU A 12 -20.97 -13.26 6.07
N LEU A 13 -22.03 -13.75 5.42
CA LEU A 13 -23.12 -12.96 4.86
C LEU A 13 -24.22 -12.61 5.87
N GLY A 14 -24.05 -12.96 7.15
CA GLY A 14 -24.99 -12.63 8.22
C GLY A 14 -26.10 -13.66 8.44
N ILE A 15 -26.05 -14.82 7.77
CA ILE A 15 -27.00 -15.92 8.02
C ILE A 15 -26.61 -16.66 9.30
N GLY A 16 -27.56 -16.82 10.22
CA GLY A 16 -27.37 -17.51 11.50
C GLY A 16 -26.93 -18.98 11.34
N GLN A 17 -26.46 -19.57 12.44
CA GLN A 17 -25.95 -20.94 12.44
C GLN A 17 -27.04 -21.96 12.12
N GLU A 18 -28.24 -21.74 12.67
CA GLU A 18 -29.44 -22.55 12.52
C GLU A 18 -29.95 -22.47 11.08
N ALA A 19 -30.13 -21.25 10.55
CA ALA A 19 -30.52 -21.02 9.15
C ALA A 19 -29.51 -21.61 8.15
N SER A 20 -28.21 -21.52 8.45
CA SER A 20 -27.17 -22.16 7.61
C SER A 20 -27.31 -23.68 7.57
N ARG A 21 -27.66 -24.33 8.69
CA ARG A 21 -27.91 -25.79 8.74
C ARG A 21 -29.15 -26.17 7.94
N VAL A 22 -30.23 -25.40 8.05
CA VAL A 22 -31.47 -25.61 7.27
C VAL A 22 -31.19 -25.47 5.78
N TYR A 23 -30.43 -24.46 5.37
CA TYR A 23 -30.10 -24.25 3.95
C TYR A 23 -29.22 -25.35 3.37
N LEU A 24 -28.26 -25.89 4.15
CA LEU A 24 -27.49 -27.06 3.73
C LEU A 24 -28.37 -28.30 3.56
N ALA A 25 -29.30 -28.54 4.49
CA ALA A 25 -30.27 -29.63 4.38
C ALA A 25 -31.20 -29.44 3.17
N LEU A 26 -31.62 -28.21 2.86
CA LEU A 26 -32.38 -27.88 1.64
C LEU A 26 -31.59 -28.23 0.38
N LEU A 27 -30.31 -27.86 0.29
CA LEU A 27 -29.50 -28.18 -0.90
C LEU A 27 -29.27 -29.68 -1.10
N ASP A 28 -29.21 -30.44 -0.01
CA ASP A 28 -28.95 -31.88 -0.06
C ASP A 28 -30.22 -32.72 -0.29
N LEU A 29 -31.38 -32.30 0.24
CA LEU A 29 -32.59 -33.12 0.31
C LEU A 29 -33.77 -32.58 -0.52
N ALA A 30 -33.76 -31.30 -0.92
CA ALA A 30 -34.89 -30.72 -1.65
C ALA A 30 -35.01 -31.24 -3.10
N PRO A 31 -36.21 -31.23 -3.70
CA PRO A 31 -37.50 -30.83 -3.12
C PRO A 31 -38.03 -31.88 -2.12
N ALA A 32 -38.32 -31.47 -0.89
CA ALA A 32 -38.81 -32.34 0.19
C ALA A 32 -39.71 -31.59 1.17
N PRO A 33 -40.52 -32.31 1.98
CA PRO A 33 -41.29 -31.72 3.08
C PRO A 33 -40.43 -30.91 4.04
N LEU A 34 -40.92 -29.77 4.55
CA LEU A 34 -40.17 -28.96 5.53
C LEU A 34 -39.82 -29.78 6.78
N SER A 35 -40.69 -30.73 7.16
CA SER A 35 -40.45 -31.69 8.25
C SER A 35 -39.22 -32.60 8.02
N ALA A 36 -38.95 -33.01 6.78
CA ALA A 36 -37.78 -33.81 6.45
C ALA A 36 -36.48 -32.99 6.51
N ILE A 37 -36.54 -31.73 6.06
CA ILE A 37 -35.44 -30.77 6.19
C ILE A 37 -35.15 -30.49 7.67
N ALA A 38 -36.20 -30.29 8.48
CA ALA A 38 -36.10 -30.06 9.91
C ALA A 38 -35.40 -31.21 10.64
N ALA A 39 -35.79 -32.46 10.33
CA ALA A 39 -35.18 -33.66 10.91
C ALA A 39 -33.68 -33.75 10.57
N ALA A 40 -33.30 -33.45 9.32
CA ALA A 40 -31.91 -33.46 8.90
C ALA A 40 -31.10 -32.29 9.48
N ALA A 41 -31.72 -31.12 9.62
CA ALA A 41 -31.12 -29.95 10.26
C ALA A 41 -31.05 -30.10 11.78
N GLY A 42 -31.82 -31.01 12.39
CA GLY A 42 -31.91 -31.22 13.84
C GLY A 42 -32.55 -30.04 14.55
N LEU A 43 -33.58 -29.43 13.95
CA LEU A 43 -34.33 -28.30 14.48
C LEU A 43 -35.83 -28.64 14.48
N ASP A 44 -36.58 -28.07 15.42
CA ASP A 44 -38.03 -28.24 15.52
C ASP A 44 -38.75 -26.95 15.92
N GLY A 45 -40.09 -27.00 15.85
CA GLY A 45 -40.97 -25.96 16.40
C GLY A 45 -40.66 -24.53 15.92
N SER A 46 -40.49 -23.63 16.87
CA SER A 46 -40.25 -22.20 16.61
C SER A 46 -38.87 -21.93 16.00
N GLU A 47 -37.84 -22.68 16.39
CA GLU A 47 -36.47 -22.48 15.90
C GLU A 47 -36.39 -22.76 14.39
N LEU A 48 -37.10 -23.79 13.93
CA LEU A 48 -37.22 -24.09 12.50
C LEU A 48 -37.96 -22.96 11.75
N ALA A 49 -39.06 -22.46 12.32
CA ALA A 49 -39.84 -21.41 11.69
C ALA A 49 -39.04 -20.11 11.52
N ASP A 50 -38.30 -19.71 12.56
CA ASP A 50 -37.44 -18.52 12.54
C ASP A 50 -36.28 -18.71 11.55
N ALA A 51 -35.61 -19.87 11.60
CA ALA A 51 -34.48 -20.17 10.70
C ALA A 51 -34.91 -20.26 9.24
N TYR A 52 -36.05 -20.88 8.94
CA TYR A 52 -36.58 -20.97 7.59
C TYR A 52 -37.10 -19.61 7.10
N GLY A 53 -37.78 -18.85 7.96
CA GLY A 53 -38.21 -17.49 7.68
C GLY A 53 -37.04 -16.58 7.28
N ALA A 54 -35.93 -16.64 8.03
CA ALA A 54 -34.71 -15.91 7.69
C ALA A 54 -34.13 -16.29 6.31
N LEU A 55 -34.26 -17.55 5.87
CA LEU A 55 -33.85 -17.97 4.52
C LEU A 55 -34.80 -17.46 3.43
N VAL A 56 -36.10 -17.40 3.71
CA VAL A 56 -37.09 -16.84 2.78
C VAL A 56 -36.88 -15.33 2.62
N ASP A 57 -36.71 -14.60 3.72
CA ASP A 57 -36.44 -13.16 3.73
C ASP A 57 -35.12 -12.83 3.02
N ALA A 58 -34.12 -13.69 3.16
CA ALA A 58 -32.85 -13.60 2.46
C ALA A 58 -32.92 -13.98 0.97
N GLY A 59 -34.07 -14.45 0.47
CA GLY A 59 -34.23 -14.91 -0.91
C GLY A 59 -33.41 -16.16 -1.24
N LEU A 60 -33.24 -17.06 -0.26
CA LEU A 60 -32.52 -18.32 -0.38
C LEU A 60 -33.45 -19.54 -0.39
N ALA A 61 -34.66 -19.43 0.16
CA ALA A 61 -35.69 -20.48 0.12
C ALA A 61 -37.03 -19.94 -0.41
N SER A 62 -37.86 -20.81 -0.98
CA SER A 62 -39.21 -20.45 -1.41
C SER A 62 -40.13 -20.24 -0.19
N ALA A 63 -41.02 -19.26 -0.25
CA ALA A 63 -42.14 -19.22 0.69
C ALA A 63 -42.97 -20.50 0.55
N ALA A 64 -43.42 -21.08 1.67
CA ALA A 64 -44.34 -22.21 1.62
C ALA A 64 -45.70 -21.72 1.06
N GLU A 65 -46.13 -22.23 -0.09
CA GLU A 65 -47.46 -21.93 -0.61
C GLU A 65 -48.53 -22.62 0.26
N GLU A 66 -49.68 -21.96 0.49
CA GLU A 66 -50.80 -22.53 1.24
C GLU A 66 -51.26 -23.85 0.58
N GLY A 67 -50.87 -24.98 1.18
CA GLY A 67 -51.21 -26.33 0.73
C GLY A 67 -50.05 -27.17 0.18
N ALA A 68 -48.84 -26.62 0.03
CA ALA A 68 -47.65 -27.35 -0.39
C ALA A 68 -46.63 -27.47 0.77
N ASP A 69 -46.47 -28.67 1.33
CA ASP A 69 -45.45 -28.96 2.36
C ASP A 69 -44.03 -29.04 1.78
N VAL A 70 -43.90 -29.02 0.45
CA VAL A 70 -42.62 -29.20 -0.24
C VAL A 70 -41.88 -27.88 -0.35
N VAL A 71 -40.67 -27.83 0.21
CA VAL A 71 -39.79 -26.67 0.20
C VAL A 71 -38.60 -26.88 -0.73
N ALA A 72 -38.10 -25.80 -1.32
CA ALA A 72 -36.94 -25.83 -2.19
C ALA A 72 -36.08 -24.56 -2.05
N PRO A 73 -34.76 -24.67 -2.28
CA PRO A 73 -33.91 -23.50 -2.43
C PRO A 73 -34.29 -22.74 -3.71
N VAL A 74 -34.20 -21.41 -3.66
CA VAL A 74 -34.34 -20.56 -4.85
C VAL A 74 -32.95 -20.18 -5.39
N PRO A 75 -32.80 -19.86 -6.69
CA PRO A 75 -31.53 -19.41 -7.25
C PRO A 75 -30.97 -18.22 -6.45
N PRO A 76 -29.84 -18.37 -5.74
CA PRO A 76 -29.51 -17.47 -4.63
C PRO A 76 -28.86 -16.15 -5.10
N ALA A 77 -28.69 -15.93 -6.41
CA ALA A 77 -27.89 -14.82 -6.94
C ALA A 77 -28.36 -13.45 -6.43
N ALA A 78 -29.66 -13.16 -6.48
CA ALA A 78 -30.21 -11.90 -6.00
C ALA A 78 -30.16 -11.79 -4.46
N GLY A 79 -30.48 -12.87 -3.74
CA GLY A 79 -30.42 -12.92 -2.28
C GLY A 79 -29.01 -12.70 -1.74
N LEU A 80 -28.01 -13.37 -2.33
CA LEU A 80 -26.59 -13.21 -1.96
C LEU A 80 -26.08 -11.80 -2.24
N GLU A 81 -26.50 -11.15 -3.33
CA GLU A 81 -26.11 -9.78 -3.62
C GLU A 81 -26.69 -8.79 -2.59
N ILE A 82 -27.95 -8.97 -2.18
CA ILE A 82 -28.59 -8.17 -1.14
C ILE A 82 -27.87 -8.36 0.21
N LEU A 83 -27.64 -9.61 0.61
CA LEU A 83 -26.91 -9.93 1.85
C LEU A 83 -25.49 -9.35 1.85
N ALA A 84 -24.77 -9.46 0.74
CA ALA A 84 -23.41 -8.92 0.61
C ALA A 84 -23.40 -7.39 0.75
N ARG A 85 -24.36 -6.69 0.13
CA ARG A 85 -24.52 -5.24 0.26
C ARG A 85 -24.86 -4.83 1.69
N HIS A 86 -25.77 -5.55 2.35
CA HIS A 86 -26.13 -5.30 3.74
C HIS A 86 -24.90 -5.44 4.65
N ARG A 87 -24.15 -6.54 4.51
CA ARG A 87 -22.95 -6.79 5.31
C ARG A 87 -21.86 -5.74 5.06
N ALA A 88 -21.66 -5.32 3.81
CA ALA A 88 -20.74 -4.25 3.48
C ALA A 88 -21.16 -2.91 4.13
N ALA A 89 -22.46 -2.60 4.13
CA ALA A 89 -23.00 -1.41 4.77
C ALA A 89 -22.81 -1.43 6.30
N GLU A 90 -23.08 -2.55 6.98
CA GLU A 90 -22.85 -2.70 8.42
C GLU A 90 -21.37 -2.51 8.80
N VAL A 91 -20.45 -3.08 8.01
CA VAL A 91 -19.01 -2.92 8.22
C VAL A 91 -18.60 -1.46 8.04
N GLU A 92 -19.13 -0.79 7.03
CA GLU A 92 -18.86 0.62 6.77
C GLU A 92 -19.44 1.52 7.87
N GLU A 93 -20.67 1.27 8.33
CA GLU A 93 -21.30 1.98 9.45
C GLU A 93 -20.52 1.79 10.75
N SER A 94 -20.09 0.56 11.04
CA SER A 94 -19.24 0.26 12.19
C SER A 94 -17.92 1.03 12.11
N ARG A 95 -17.29 1.06 10.92
CA ARG A 95 -16.07 1.84 10.67
C ARG A 95 -16.28 3.33 10.90
N ILE A 96 -17.38 3.90 10.40
CA ILE A 96 -17.75 5.31 10.60
C ILE A 96 -17.99 5.58 12.09
N THR A 97 -18.68 4.69 12.79
CA THR A 97 -19.00 4.85 14.22
C THR A 97 -17.73 4.81 15.09
N VAL A 98 -16.86 3.82 14.89
CA VAL A 98 -15.58 3.72 15.61
C VAL A 98 -14.67 4.90 15.29
N GLY A 99 -14.55 5.27 14.00
CA GLY A 99 -13.78 6.44 13.57
C GLY A 99 -14.33 7.74 14.14
N GLY A 100 -15.65 7.92 14.15
CA GLY A 100 -16.35 9.07 14.71
C GLY A 100 -16.21 9.17 16.22
N ALA A 101 -16.23 8.04 16.94
CA ALA A 101 -15.96 7.99 18.38
C ALA A 101 -14.52 8.39 18.70
N PHE A 102 -13.54 7.91 17.93
CA PHE A 102 -12.15 8.35 18.05
C PHE A 102 -12.01 9.85 17.74
N GLU A 103 -12.67 10.36 16.69
CA GLU A 103 -12.69 11.78 16.36
C GLU A 103 -13.38 12.64 17.43
N SER A 104 -14.43 12.13 18.07
CA SER A 104 -15.10 12.79 19.19
C SER A 104 -14.21 12.84 20.42
N PHE A 105 -13.59 11.70 20.78
CA PHE A 105 -12.56 11.62 21.81
C PHE A 105 -11.41 12.59 21.52
N ARG A 106 -10.92 12.62 20.27
CA ARG A 106 -9.87 13.52 19.80
C ARG A 106 -10.28 14.98 19.94
N ARG A 107 -11.50 15.38 19.52
CA ARG A 107 -12.01 16.76 19.66
C ARG A 107 -12.15 17.18 21.12
N GLN A 108 -12.68 16.31 21.97
CA GLN A 108 -12.83 16.58 23.40
C GLN A 108 -11.47 16.67 24.10
N ARG A 109 -10.48 15.87 23.67
CA ARG A 109 -9.13 15.87 24.23
C ARG A 109 -8.26 17.02 23.69
N LEU A 110 -8.36 17.38 22.41
CA LEU A 110 -7.74 18.58 21.82
C LEU A 110 -8.25 19.87 22.44
N ALA A 111 -9.53 19.92 22.83
CA ALA A 111 -10.08 21.05 23.56
C ALA A 111 -9.54 21.15 25.00
N ALA A 112 -9.03 20.04 25.57
CA ALA A 112 -8.54 19.96 26.94
C ALA A 112 -6.99 20.00 27.05
N TYR A 113 -6.26 19.58 26.02
CA TYR A 113 -4.80 19.47 25.99
C TYR A 113 -4.27 19.72 24.57
N ASN A 114 -3.35 20.67 24.42
CA ASN A 114 -2.53 20.88 23.22
C ASN A 114 -1.47 19.77 22.97
N ASP A 115 -1.52 18.67 23.73
CA ASP A 115 -0.67 17.48 23.64
C ASP A 115 -1.53 16.35 23.04
N ASP A 116 -1.35 15.80 21.83
CA ASP A 116 -0.13 15.48 21.12
C ASP A 116 -0.37 15.59 19.61
N LEU A 117 -0.09 16.76 18.99
CA LEU A 117 -0.02 16.88 17.52
C LEU A 117 1.10 16.01 16.91
N VAL A 118 1.99 15.54 17.77
CA VAL A 118 3.15 14.72 17.46
C VAL A 118 3.16 13.53 18.41
N GLU A 119 2.83 12.34 17.91
CA GLU A 119 2.97 11.08 18.64
C GLU A 119 4.41 10.58 18.51
N VAL A 120 5.01 10.14 19.61
CA VAL A 120 6.36 9.56 19.62
C VAL A 120 6.24 8.04 19.70
N VAL A 121 6.62 7.35 18.62
CA VAL A 121 6.63 5.89 18.53
C VAL A 121 8.06 5.39 18.67
N THR A 122 8.30 4.45 19.58
CA THR A 122 9.64 3.93 19.84
C THR A 122 9.76 2.42 19.70
N GLY A 123 11.00 1.95 19.48
CA GLY A 123 11.35 0.53 19.52
C GLY A 123 10.61 -0.34 18.48
N GLU A 124 10.15 -1.51 18.92
CA GLU A 124 9.53 -2.53 18.07
C GLU A 124 8.19 -2.08 17.45
N ALA A 125 7.53 -1.07 18.02
CA ALA A 125 6.27 -0.56 17.52
C ALA A 125 6.40 0.17 16.17
N ILE A 126 7.62 0.62 15.81
CA ILE A 126 7.86 1.38 14.57
C ILE A 126 7.50 0.57 13.33
N GLY A 127 7.88 -0.72 13.29
CA GLY A 127 7.66 -1.56 12.12
C GLY A 127 6.17 -1.78 11.79
N PRO A 128 5.36 -2.30 12.73
CA PRO A 128 3.92 -2.41 12.56
C PRO A 128 3.25 -1.08 12.21
N ARG A 129 3.69 0.02 12.83
CA ARG A 129 3.11 1.36 12.59
C ARG A 129 3.44 1.88 11.19
N MET A 130 4.65 1.63 10.69
CA MET A 130 5.03 1.93 9.31
C MET A 130 4.19 1.11 8.32
N ARG A 131 4.09 -0.21 8.50
CA ARG A 131 3.27 -1.08 7.62
C ARG A 131 1.82 -0.63 7.58
N HIS A 132 1.24 -0.34 8.76
CA HIS A 132 -0.13 0.18 8.83
C HIS A 132 -0.28 1.50 8.08
N ALA A 133 0.72 2.39 8.18
CA ALA A 133 0.68 3.67 7.50
C ALA A 133 0.65 3.51 5.97
N TRP A 134 1.54 2.69 5.41
CA TRP A 134 1.55 2.37 3.98
C TRP A 134 0.26 1.68 3.53
N ALA A 135 -0.24 0.72 4.32
CA ALA A 135 -1.49 0.03 4.03
C ALA A 135 -2.70 0.99 4.03
N SER A 136 -2.68 2.06 4.83
CA SER A 136 -3.77 3.03 4.94
C SER A 136 -3.86 4.03 3.78
N ALA A 137 -2.80 4.17 2.98
CA ALA A 137 -2.73 5.15 1.89
C ALA A 137 -3.79 4.87 0.81
N ARG A 138 -4.50 5.93 0.40
CA ARG A 138 -5.57 5.86 -0.60
C ARG A 138 -5.24 6.57 -1.90
N ASP A 139 -4.61 7.74 -1.82
CA ASP A 139 -4.43 8.66 -2.94
C ASP A 139 -2.95 8.82 -3.28
N GLN A 140 -2.11 9.14 -2.30
CA GLN A 140 -0.71 9.47 -2.53
C GLN A 140 0.21 9.13 -1.35
N ILE A 141 1.42 8.67 -1.65
CA ILE A 141 2.54 8.59 -0.71
C ILE A 141 3.67 9.49 -1.21
N ARG A 142 4.17 10.36 -0.33
CA ARG A 142 5.32 11.24 -0.60
C ARG A 142 6.45 10.89 0.36
N GLN A 143 7.63 10.62 -0.16
CA GLN A 143 8.75 10.15 0.67
C GLN A 143 10.07 10.85 0.37
N LEU A 144 10.77 11.25 1.44
CA LEU A 144 12.20 11.59 1.42
C LEU A 144 12.96 10.39 2.00
N GLU A 145 13.66 9.67 1.13
CA GLU A 145 14.27 8.39 1.45
C GLU A 145 15.78 8.54 1.63
N SER A 146 16.28 8.05 2.77
CA SER A 146 17.71 7.99 3.07
C SER A 146 17.98 6.85 4.07
N PRO A 147 19.18 6.23 4.02
CA PRO A 147 19.69 5.45 5.15
C PRO A 147 19.87 6.33 6.41
N PRO A 148 20.03 5.74 7.61
CA PRO A 148 20.17 4.30 7.90
C PRO A 148 18.87 3.52 7.73
N TYR A 149 18.95 2.26 7.31
CA TYR A 149 17.79 1.38 7.15
C TYR A 149 17.60 0.52 8.40
N PHE A 150 16.40 0.58 8.96
CA PHE A 150 15.95 -0.42 9.91
C PHE A 150 15.55 -1.67 9.11
N LEU A 151 15.79 -2.86 9.70
CA LEU A 151 15.26 -4.10 9.17
C LEU A 151 13.73 -4.05 9.28
N LEU A 152 13.09 -3.58 8.22
CA LEU A 152 11.67 -3.74 7.98
C LEU A 152 11.55 -4.78 6.88
N PRO A 153 11.35 -6.06 7.25
CA PRO A 153 10.96 -7.08 6.28
C PRO A 153 9.77 -6.56 5.46
N GLU A 154 9.74 -6.87 4.16
CA GLU A 154 8.59 -6.61 3.27
C GLU A 154 8.33 -5.13 2.93
N ALA A 155 9.20 -4.19 3.32
CA ALA A 155 8.99 -2.76 3.01
C ALA A 155 8.88 -2.47 1.49
N THR A 156 9.55 -3.27 0.66
CA THR A 156 9.40 -3.19 -0.81
C THR A 156 8.07 -3.76 -1.27
N ASP A 157 7.59 -4.84 -0.65
CA ASP A 157 6.32 -5.46 -0.99
C ASP A 157 5.14 -4.55 -0.62
N ASP A 158 5.21 -3.83 0.50
CA ASP A 158 4.22 -2.81 0.88
C ASP A 158 4.13 -1.68 -0.16
N ALA A 159 5.29 -1.23 -0.66
CA ALA A 159 5.38 -0.22 -1.71
C ALA A 159 4.79 -0.72 -3.03
N LEU A 160 5.11 -1.95 -3.43
CA LEU A 160 4.55 -2.56 -4.64
C LEU A 160 3.04 -2.81 -4.51
N ALA A 161 2.56 -3.22 -3.34
CA ALA A 161 1.14 -3.45 -3.08
C ALA A 161 0.33 -2.15 -3.17
N THR A 162 0.85 -1.05 -2.64
CA THR A 162 0.21 0.27 -2.74
C THR A 162 0.21 0.81 -4.18
N LEU A 163 1.32 0.65 -4.93
CA LEU A 163 1.37 0.96 -6.37
C LEU A 163 0.35 0.13 -7.16
N ALA A 164 0.22 -1.16 -6.87
CA ALA A 164 -0.75 -2.04 -7.52
C ALA A 164 -2.21 -1.62 -7.26
N ARG A 165 -2.48 -0.96 -6.13
CA ARG A 165 -3.79 -0.34 -5.84
C ARG A 165 -4.03 1.00 -6.56
N GLY A 166 -3.03 1.53 -7.27
CA GLY A 166 -3.12 2.81 -7.97
C GLY A 166 -2.76 4.04 -7.12
N VAL A 167 -2.19 3.84 -5.93
CA VAL A 167 -1.72 4.95 -5.07
C VAL A 167 -0.54 5.64 -5.76
N THR A 168 -0.60 6.96 -5.90
CA THR A 168 0.51 7.72 -6.51
C THR A 168 1.70 7.76 -5.55
N GLN A 169 2.86 7.27 -5.96
CA GLN A 169 4.08 7.37 -5.14
C GLN A 169 5.07 8.35 -5.74
N ARG A 170 5.49 9.32 -4.93
CA ARG A 170 6.54 10.30 -5.26
C ARG A 170 7.67 10.17 -4.24
N VAL A 171 8.82 9.66 -4.68
CA VAL A 171 9.95 9.38 -3.79
C VAL A 171 11.16 10.20 -4.23
N VAL A 172 11.77 10.91 -3.28
CA VAL A 172 13.06 11.57 -3.45
C VAL A 172 14.11 10.77 -2.68
N TYR A 173 14.98 10.10 -3.42
CA TYR A 173 16.09 9.34 -2.85
C TYR A 173 17.30 10.23 -2.59
N SER A 174 17.96 10.01 -1.47
CA SER A 174 19.32 10.50 -1.25
C SER A 174 20.32 9.76 -2.14
N ARG A 175 21.48 10.36 -2.41
CA ARG A 175 22.61 9.65 -3.03
C ARG A 175 22.95 8.37 -2.28
N LYS A 176 23.03 8.44 -0.95
CA LYS A 176 23.39 7.28 -0.11
C LYS A 176 22.43 6.11 -0.28
N SER A 177 21.18 6.37 -0.63
CA SER A 177 20.19 5.33 -0.93
C SER A 177 20.56 4.52 -2.18
N LEU A 178 21.07 5.18 -3.21
CA LEU A 178 21.53 4.55 -4.45
C LEU A 178 22.86 3.81 -4.26
N GLU A 179 23.69 4.28 -3.33
CA GLU A 179 25.00 3.68 -3.01
C GLU A 179 24.89 2.50 -2.03
N HIS A 180 23.72 2.32 -1.40
CA HIS A 180 23.48 1.23 -0.47
C HIS A 180 23.45 -0.12 -1.21
N PRO A 181 24.29 -1.11 -0.81
CA PRO A 181 24.41 -2.38 -1.51
C PRO A 181 23.06 -3.08 -1.72
N GLY A 182 22.80 -3.56 -2.94
CA GLY A 182 21.60 -4.34 -3.32
C GLY A 182 20.31 -3.52 -3.47
N ARG A 183 20.15 -2.46 -2.68
CA ARG A 183 18.88 -1.71 -2.57
C ARG A 183 18.40 -1.07 -3.87
N LEU A 184 19.33 -0.61 -4.70
CA LEU A 184 18.98 -0.04 -5.99
C LEU A 184 18.32 -1.08 -6.92
N ALA A 185 18.90 -2.28 -7.01
CA ALA A 185 18.39 -3.36 -7.86
C ALA A 185 17.18 -4.08 -7.24
N GLU A 186 17.16 -4.23 -5.92
CA GLU A 186 16.18 -5.07 -5.21
C GLU A 186 14.94 -4.31 -4.74
N ALA A 187 15.04 -2.99 -4.48
CA ALA A 187 13.93 -2.21 -3.94
C ALA A 187 13.52 -1.04 -4.85
N ILE A 188 14.47 -0.19 -5.24
CA ILE A 188 14.16 1.06 -5.96
C ILE A 188 13.71 0.79 -7.40
N GLU A 189 14.47 -0.02 -8.15
CA GLU A 189 14.13 -0.33 -9.54
C GLU A 189 12.78 -1.04 -9.74
N PRO A 190 12.41 -2.04 -8.92
CA PRO A 190 11.08 -2.64 -8.98
C PRO A 190 9.94 -1.63 -8.78
N CYS A 191 10.04 -0.73 -7.80
CA CYS A 191 9.03 0.30 -7.55
C CYS A 191 8.88 1.27 -8.74
N ILE A 192 10.01 1.75 -9.30
CA ILE A 192 9.98 2.60 -10.50
C ILE A 192 9.31 1.88 -11.67
N LYS A 193 9.60 0.60 -11.86
CA LYS A 193 8.97 -0.21 -12.91
C LYS A 193 7.46 -0.38 -12.67
N ALA A 194 7.03 -0.44 -11.42
CA ALA A 194 5.63 -0.52 -11.01
C ALA A 194 4.89 0.83 -11.06
N GLY A 195 5.57 1.94 -11.36
CA GLY A 195 4.96 3.26 -11.56
C GLY A 195 5.34 4.32 -10.53
N GLU A 196 6.27 4.03 -9.62
CA GLU A 196 6.80 5.02 -8.69
C GLU A 196 7.49 6.17 -9.45
N GLN A 197 7.16 7.41 -9.07
CA GLN A 197 7.85 8.59 -9.57
C GLN A 197 9.06 8.86 -8.68
N ALA A 198 10.25 8.46 -9.16
CA ALA A 198 11.48 8.64 -8.43
C ALA A 198 12.24 9.90 -8.87
N ARG A 199 12.84 10.58 -7.89
CA ARG A 199 13.82 11.66 -8.07
C ARG A 199 14.99 11.50 -7.12
N VAL A 200 16.09 12.20 -7.37
CA VAL A 200 17.31 12.10 -6.55
C VAL A 200 17.84 13.47 -6.13
N LEU A 201 18.28 13.56 -4.88
CA LEU A 201 19.07 14.66 -4.32
C LEU A 201 20.40 14.15 -3.75
N PRO A 202 21.44 15.01 -3.66
CA PRO A 202 22.69 14.66 -2.97
C PRO A 202 22.46 14.19 -1.52
N SER A 203 21.56 14.87 -0.81
CA SER A 203 21.06 14.50 0.52
C SER A 203 19.62 14.99 0.67
N VAL A 204 18.86 14.33 1.54
CA VAL A 204 17.53 14.78 1.95
C VAL A 204 17.62 15.44 3.33
N PRO A 205 16.81 16.47 3.62
CA PRO A 205 16.86 17.20 4.89
C PRO A 205 16.39 16.37 6.08
N VAL A 206 15.51 15.39 5.84
CA VAL A 206 14.92 14.52 6.86
C VAL A 206 14.42 13.23 6.20
N LYS A 207 14.34 12.15 6.96
CA LYS A 207 13.62 10.93 6.56
C LYS A 207 12.13 11.12 6.85
N LEU A 208 11.35 11.28 5.79
CA LEU A 208 9.96 11.68 5.86
C LEU A 208 9.10 10.79 4.98
N VAL A 209 7.96 10.35 5.49
CA VAL A 209 6.88 9.72 4.72
C VAL A 209 5.60 10.48 5.02
N ILE A 210 4.88 10.93 3.99
CA ILE A 210 3.58 11.58 4.12
C ILE A 210 2.56 10.64 3.47
N ILE A 211 1.53 10.30 4.23
CA ILE A 211 0.42 9.47 3.75
C ILE A 211 -0.75 10.38 3.45
N ASP A 212 -1.13 10.39 2.17
CA ASP A 212 -2.13 11.28 1.58
C ASP A 212 -1.83 12.74 1.98
N GLU A 213 -2.79 13.42 2.59
CA GLU A 213 -2.59 14.70 3.30
C GLU A 213 -2.99 14.58 4.78
N ALA A 214 -3.03 13.34 5.28
CA ALA A 214 -3.62 13.01 6.56
C ALA A 214 -2.62 13.06 7.71
N TYR A 215 -1.38 12.61 7.51
CA TYR A 215 -0.33 12.64 8.55
C TYR A 215 1.04 12.36 7.94
N ALA A 216 2.09 12.66 8.72
CA ALA A 216 3.48 12.41 8.33
C ALA A 216 4.22 11.58 9.38
N LEU A 217 5.12 10.73 8.92
CA LEU A 217 6.04 9.97 9.73
C LEU A 217 7.44 10.55 9.54
N VAL A 218 8.09 10.96 10.63
CA VAL A 218 9.42 11.56 10.63
C VAL A 218 10.35 10.70 11.48
N SER A 219 11.42 10.18 10.87
CA SER A 219 12.45 9.48 11.65
C SER A 219 13.45 10.51 12.19
N LEU A 220 13.71 10.46 13.50
CA LEU A 220 14.66 11.35 14.17
C LEU A 220 16.13 10.95 13.96
N SER A 221 16.38 9.76 13.43
CA SER A 221 17.74 9.27 13.21
C SER A 221 18.24 9.69 11.81
N ILE A 222 19.12 10.70 11.79
CA ILE A 222 19.84 11.17 10.60
C ILE A 222 21.33 10.74 10.65
N GLN A 223 21.80 10.23 11.80
CA GLN A 223 23.18 9.75 12.00
C GLN A 223 23.21 8.35 12.63
N GLU A 224 24.14 7.50 12.19
CA GLU A 224 24.31 6.10 12.63
C GLU A 224 24.58 5.96 14.14
N ALA A 225 25.10 6.99 14.80
CA ALA A 225 25.40 6.97 16.24
C ALA A 225 24.17 7.24 17.12
N ASP A 226 23.13 7.88 16.58
CA ASP A 226 21.88 8.19 17.27
C ASP A 226 20.77 7.23 16.81
N VAL A 227 20.96 5.94 17.08
CA VAL A 227 19.86 4.95 16.94
C VAL A 227 18.91 5.10 18.13
N HIS A 228 18.38 6.30 18.33
CA HIS A 228 17.13 6.45 19.03
C HIS A 228 16.07 5.92 18.07
N ASN A 229 15.68 4.65 18.27
CA ASN A 229 14.56 3.96 17.61
C ASN A 229 13.29 4.75 17.88
N THR A 230 13.14 5.92 17.24
CA THR A 230 12.09 6.87 17.49
C THR A 230 11.61 7.43 16.16
N MET A 231 10.30 7.36 15.98
CA MET A 231 9.57 7.88 14.85
C MET A 231 8.49 8.80 15.38
N LEU A 232 8.41 10.00 14.83
CA LEU A 232 7.33 10.92 15.12
C LEU A 232 6.19 10.69 14.13
N ILE A 233 4.95 10.71 14.61
CA ILE A 233 3.76 10.77 13.78
C ILE A 233 3.10 12.11 13.99
N VAL A 234 3.18 12.93 12.95
CA VAL A 234 2.66 14.29 12.93
C VAL A 234 1.26 14.27 12.34
N GLN A 235 0.28 14.58 13.19
CA GLN A 235 -1.14 14.69 12.83
C GLN A 235 -1.44 16.01 12.09
N PRO A 236 -2.64 16.19 11.51
CA PRO A 236 -3.02 17.41 10.80
C PRO A 236 -2.83 18.67 11.64
N CYS A 237 -1.84 19.48 11.27
CA CYS A 237 -1.52 20.76 11.90
C CYS A 237 -0.59 21.60 11.02
N GLY A 238 -0.21 22.78 11.52
CA GLY A 238 0.78 23.64 10.84
C GLY A 238 2.13 22.96 10.60
N LEU A 239 2.55 22.04 11.48
CA LEU A 239 3.78 21.27 11.28
C LEU A 239 3.65 20.30 10.10
N LEU A 240 2.51 19.59 9.95
CA LEU A 240 2.27 18.74 8.79
C LEU A 240 2.32 19.56 7.49
N SER A 241 1.70 20.75 7.49
CA SER A 241 1.73 21.67 6.35
C SER A 241 3.17 22.07 5.98
N ALA A 242 4.01 22.35 6.97
CA ALA A 242 5.43 22.66 6.76
C ALA A 242 6.22 21.45 6.21
N LEU A 243 5.94 20.23 6.66
CA LEU A 243 6.56 19.00 6.15
C LEU A 243 6.15 18.70 4.71
N MET A 244 4.88 18.93 4.36
CA MET A 244 4.40 18.84 2.97
C MET A 244 5.13 19.86 2.09
N ALA A 245 5.26 21.11 2.53
CA ALA A 245 6.01 22.13 1.80
C ALA A 245 7.50 21.78 1.64
N LEU A 246 8.13 21.21 2.67
CA LEU A 246 9.51 20.72 2.62
C LEU A 246 9.68 19.62 1.56
N PHE A 247 8.74 18.68 1.51
CA PHE A 247 8.73 17.65 0.47
C PHE A 247 8.60 18.27 -0.92
N GLU A 248 7.63 19.15 -1.14
CA GLU A 248 7.42 19.76 -2.47
C GLU A 248 8.65 20.57 -2.92
N GLN A 249 9.28 21.32 -2.02
CA GLN A 249 10.52 22.03 -2.32
C GLN A 249 11.66 21.05 -2.66
N SER A 250 11.79 19.96 -1.91
CA SER A 250 12.80 18.92 -2.20
C SER A 250 12.55 18.27 -3.55
N TRP A 251 11.28 17.96 -3.86
CA TRP A 251 10.86 17.38 -5.13
C TRP A 251 11.19 18.25 -6.33
N HIS A 252 10.86 19.55 -6.26
CA HIS A 252 11.13 20.50 -7.34
C HIS A 252 12.64 20.64 -7.64
N ASN A 253 13.47 20.56 -6.61
CA ASN A 253 14.93 20.66 -6.74
C ASN A 253 15.61 19.33 -7.10
N ALA A 254 14.90 18.20 -6.99
CA ALA A 254 15.42 16.87 -7.27
C ALA A 254 15.43 16.57 -8.78
N LEU A 255 16.45 15.85 -9.23
CA LEU A 255 16.53 15.39 -10.62
C LEU A 255 15.65 14.15 -10.79
N PRO A 256 14.89 14.03 -11.90
CA PRO A 256 14.17 12.79 -12.23
C PRO A 256 15.07 11.55 -12.10
N PHE A 257 14.51 10.38 -11.85
CA PHE A 257 15.27 9.14 -11.88
C PHE A 257 14.37 8.04 -12.43
N HIS A 258 14.73 7.52 -13.60
CA HIS A 258 13.85 6.64 -14.35
C HIS A 258 14.27 5.17 -14.33
N GLY A 259 15.24 4.82 -13.46
CA GLY A 259 15.79 3.48 -13.41
C GLY A 259 16.27 2.98 -14.78
N ARG A 260 15.95 1.73 -15.13
CA ARG A 260 16.38 1.08 -16.38
C ARG A 260 15.41 1.29 -17.56
N THR A 261 14.21 1.85 -17.35
CA THR A 261 13.05 1.61 -18.23
C THR A 261 12.69 2.72 -19.23
N THR A 262 13.15 3.98 -19.10
CA THR A 262 12.75 5.03 -20.06
C THR A 262 13.77 5.27 -21.18
N ARG A 263 13.30 5.44 -22.43
CA ARG A 263 14.12 5.79 -23.60
C ARG A 263 14.01 7.29 -23.93
N PRO A 264 15.01 8.11 -23.58
CA PRO A 264 15.32 9.28 -24.36
C PRO A 264 16.45 8.96 -25.35
N GLY A 265 16.19 9.17 -26.64
CA GLY A 265 17.18 9.44 -27.68
C GLY A 265 18.40 8.51 -27.80
N GLY A 266 18.24 7.31 -28.37
CA GLY A 266 19.35 6.59 -29.04
C GLY A 266 20.60 6.25 -28.19
N LEU A 267 20.48 6.26 -26.86
CA LEU A 267 21.50 5.85 -25.91
C LEU A 267 21.41 4.35 -25.62
N GLN A 268 22.58 3.70 -25.53
CA GLN A 268 22.64 2.33 -25.05
C GLN A 268 22.14 2.27 -23.59
N PRO A 269 21.40 1.21 -23.18
CA PRO A 269 20.85 1.11 -21.83
C PRO A 269 21.89 1.31 -20.72
N ALA A 270 23.11 0.82 -20.93
CA ALA A 270 24.18 0.94 -19.95
C ALA A 270 24.75 2.37 -19.84
N ASP A 271 24.79 3.13 -20.94
CA ASP A 271 25.26 4.52 -20.94
C ASP A 271 24.23 5.46 -20.31
N ARG A 272 22.95 5.19 -20.55
CA ARG A 272 21.84 5.87 -19.88
C ARG A 272 21.87 5.62 -18.38
N ARG A 273 22.07 4.36 -17.95
CA ARG A 273 22.22 4.02 -16.54
C ARG A 273 23.40 4.74 -15.90
N LEU A 274 24.53 4.78 -16.59
CA LEU A 274 25.71 5.55 -16.18
C LEU A 274 25.36 7.03 -15.94
N LEU A 275 24.68 7.69 -16.90
CA LEU A 275 24.29 9.09 -16.78
C LEU A 275 23.34 9.34 -15.63
N TRP A 276 22.35 8.46 -15.42
CA TRP A 276 21.41 8.57 -14.29
C TRP A 276 22.11 8.45 -12.93
N LEU A 277 23.02 7.49 -12.79
CA LEU A 277 23.79 7.34 -11.55
C LEU A 277 24.68 8.55 -11.29
N LEU A 278 25.32 9.10 -12.33
CA LEU A 278 26.08 10.35 -12.22
C LEU A 278 25.22 11.55 -11.86
N ALA A 279 24.04 11.67 -12.45
CA ALA A 279 23.08 12.73 -12.13
C ALA A 279 22.61 12.63 -10.66
N GLY A 280 22.42 11.40 -10.17
CA GLY A 280 22.19 11.12 -8.74
C GLY A 280 23.41 11.35 -7.84
N GLY A 281 24.56 11.69 -8.44
CA GLY A 281 25.80 11.99 -7.74
C GLY A 281 26.57 10.76 -7.24
N ALA A 282 26.22 9.56 -7.68
CA ALA A 282 26.92 8.33 -7.29
C ALA A 282 28.41 8.41 -7.65
N GLY A 283 29.27 7.92 -6.76
CA GLY A 283 30.71 7.85 -7.01
C GLY A 283 31.10 6.85 -8.11
N ASP A 284 32.25 7.06 -8.77
CA ASP A 284 32.73 6.21 -9.86
C ASP A 284 32.86 4.72 -9.47
N ASP A 285 33.21 4.43 -8.21
CA ASP A 285 33.32 3.05 -7.69
C ASP A 285 31.95 2.38 -7.54
N VAL A 286 30.93 3.14 -7.15
CA VAL A 286 29.54 2.65 -7.07
C VAL A 286 29.01 2.40 -8.48
N ILE A 287 29.21 3.35 -9.40
CA ILE A 287 28.77 3.22 -10.79
C ILE A 287 29.41 2.01 -11.46
N ALA A 288 30.71 1.80 -11.28
CA ALA A 288 31.43 0.66 -11.85
C ALA A 288 30.84 -0.68 -11.37
N ARG A 289 30.57 -0.78 -10.07
CA ARG A 289 29.96 -1.96 -9.43
C ARG A 289 28.54 -2.23 -9.95
N GLU A 290 27.70 -1.20 -9.97
CA GLU A 290 26.31 -1.27 -10.45
C GLU A 290 26.21 -1.66 -11.94
N LEU A 291 27.19 -1.28 -12.74
CA LEU A 291 27.25 -1.64 -14.16
C LEU A 291 27.96 -2.98 -14.42
N GLY A 292 28.55 -3.61 -13.41
CA GLY A 292 29.34 -4.84 -13.56
C GLY A 292 30.60 -4.65 -14.42
N ILE A 293 31.24 -3.46 -14.36
CA ILE A 293 32.43 -3.12 -15.17
C ILE A 293 33.60 -2.61 -14.32
N SER A 294 34.82 -2.66 -14.86
CA SER A 294 35.99 -2.05 -14.21
C SER A 294 35.99 -0.52 -14.28
N ARG A 295 36.65 0.17 -13.34
CA ARG A 295 36.83 1.64 -13.38
C ARG A 295 37.43 2.12 -14.70
N ARG A 296 38.42 1.41 -15.24
CA ARG A 296 39.01 1.70 -16.56
C ARG A 296 37.95 1.70 -17.67
N THR A 297 37.03 0.74 -17.64
CA THR A 297 35.92 0.65 -18.61
C THR A 297 34.93 1.79 -18.42
N LEU A 298 34.63 2.15 -17.17
CA LEU A 298 33.78 3.31 -16.85
C LEU A 298 34.37 4.60 -17.41
N PHE A 299 35.66 4.89 -17.14
CA PHE A 299 36.34 6.07 -17.68
C PHE A 299 36.36 6.09 -19.20
N ARG A 300 36.62 4.95 -19.85
CA ARG A 300 36.57 4.85 -21.32
C ARG A 300 35.18 5.18 -21.87
N ARG A 301 34.12 4.67 -21.23
CA ARG A 301 32.73 4.96 -21.64
C ARG A 301 32.37 6.43 -21.43
N LEU A 302 32.77 7.02 -20.31
CA LEU A 302 32.63 8.45 -20.05
C LEU A 302 33.29 9.30 -21.15
N GLN A 303 34.50 8.94 -21.57
CA GLN A 303 35.19 9.63 -22.67
C GLN A 303 34.43 9.52 -23.99
N ILE A 304 33.88 8.33 -24.31
CA ILE A 304 33.03 8.14 -25.49
C ILE A 304 31.78 9.02 -25.43
N LEU A 305 31.12 9.10 -24.26
CA LEU A 305 29.92 9.94 -24.08
C LEU A 305 30.24 11.43 -24.17
N MET A 306 31.36 11.87 -23.58
CA MET A 306 31.84 13.24 -23.69
C MET A 306 32.13 13.61 -25.15
N ALA A 307 32.83 12.75 -25.90
CA ALA A 307 33.08 12.96 -27.33
C ALA A 307 31.77 13.04 -28.13
N ARG A 308 30.80 12.14 -27.84
CA ARG A 308 29.49 12.11 -28.52
C ARG A 308 28.64 13.35 -28.23
N LEU A 309 28.77 13.93 -27.04
CA LEU A 309 28.05 15.15 -26.62
C LEU A 309 28.81 16.45 -26.95
N GLY A 310 30.03 16.35 -27.51
CA GLY A 310 30.89 17.51 -27.73
C GLY A 310 31.29 18.21 -26.42
N ALA A 311 31.44 17.46 -25.33
CA ALA A 311 31.81 17.96 -24.02
C ALA A 311 33.30 17.75 -23.75
N ALA A 312 33.99 18.79 -23.28
CA ALA A 312 35.41 18.71 -22.90
C ALA A 312 35.62 18.22 -21.45
N ASN A 313 34.58 18.26 -20.63
CA ASN A 313 34.63 17.82 -19.23
C ASN A 313 33.27 17.29 -18.76
N ARG A 314 33.27 16.64 -17.58
CA ARG A 314 32.06 16.04 -16.97
C ARG A 314 30.93 17.05 -16.74
N PHE A 315 31.25 18.30 -16.43
CA PHE A 315 30.25 19.35 -16.22
C PHE A 315 29.54 19.71 -17.53
N GLN A 316 30.30 19.93 -18.60
CA GLN A 316 29.75 20.14 -19.94
C GLN A 316 28.96 18.92 -20.42
N MET A 317 29.42 17.71 -20.09
CA MET A 317 28.71 16.46 -20.41
C MET A 317 27.31 16.45 -19.79
N ALA A 318 27.19 16.82 -18.51
CA ALA A 318 25.90 16.87 -17.82
C ALA A 318 24.95 17.90 -18.46
N LEU A 319 25.44 19.10 -18.75
CA LEU A 319 24.64 20.16 -19.38
C LEU A 319 24.15 19.75 -20.78
N GLN A 320 25.02 19.12 -21.58
CA GLN A 320 24.67 18.67 -22.91
C GLN A 320 23.76 17.44 -22.86
N ALA A 321 23.94 16.52 -21.92
CA ALA A 321 23.04 15.40 -21.72
C ALA A 321 21.62 15.88 -21.43
N GLN A 322 21.44 16.85 -20.53
CA GLN A 322 20.14 17.45 -20.24
C GLN A 322 19.53 18.14 -21.48
N ARG A 323 20.31 18.93 -22.22
CA ARG A 323 19.85 19.60 -23.45
C ARG A 323 19.42 18.63 -24.55
N ASN A 324 20.08 17.48 -24.65
CA ASN A 324 19.72 16.41 -25.58
C ASN A 324 18.60 15.50 -25.04
N GLY A 325 18.02 15.83 -23.88
CA GLY A 325 16.97 15.06 -23.22
C GLY A 325 17.44 13.71 -22.69
N TRP A 326 18.75 13.47 -22.55
CA TRP A 326 19.31 12.20 -22.03
C TRP A 326 19.13 12.06 -20.51
N LEU A 327 18.81 13.17 -19.83
CA LEU A 327 18.52 13.35 -18.41
C LEU A 327 17.26 14.19 -18.24
#